data_AF-N6ULC4-F1
#
_entry.id   AF-N6ULC4-F1
#
_cell.length_a   1.000
_cell.length_b   1.000
_cell.length_c   1.000
_cell.angle_alpha   90.00
_cell.angle_beta   90.00
_cell.angle_gamma   90.00
#
_symmetry.space_group_name_H-M   'P 1'
#
loop_
_entity.id
_entity.type
_entity.pdbx_description
1 polymer ?
#
loop_
_entity_poly.entity_id
_entity_poly.type
_entity_poly.pdbx_seq_one_letter_code
_entity_poly.pdbx_strand_id
1 'polypeptide(L)'
;MKIVWDEPKRVSNIDKHKLDFADVIYFDWERAFIDATHSNRMKAIGHFADNTAVIIFAKLGVEAISIISFRQANKKEREVFNDYQRNL
;
A
#
# COMPACT_ATOMS: atom_id res chain seq x y z
N MET A 1 15.26 -6.47 -1.06
CA MET A 1 14.38 -5.31 -0.81
C MET A 1 13.93 -5.35 0.64
N LYS A 2 14.17 -4.30 1.43
CA LYS A 2 13.69 -4.17 2.82
C LYS A 2 12.41 -3.33 2.85
N ILE A 3 11.56 -3.54 3.85
CA ILE A 3 10.41 -2.70 4.14
C ILE A 3 10.68 -2.00 5.47
N VAL A 4 10.61 -0.68 5.47
CA VAL A 4 10.88 0.16 6.65
C VAL A 4 9.78 1.20 6.82
N TRP A 5 9.74 1.83 7.98
CA TRP A 5 8.84 2.93 8.30
C TRP A 5 9.35 3.71 9.51
N ASP A 6 8.80 4.90 9.72
CA ASP A 6 8.98 5.63 10.98
C ASP A 6 7.98 5.11 12.02
N GLU A 7 8.44 4.69 13.19
CA GLU A 7 7.56 4.08 14.21
C GLU A 7 6.42 5.02 14.68
N PRO A 8 6.63 6.34 14.89
CA PRO A 8 5.52 7.25 15.20
C PRO A 8 4.44 7.27 14.11
N LYS A 9 4.84 7.05 12.85
CA LYS A 9 3.92 7.02 11.71
C LYS A 9 3.13 5.72 11.65
N ARG A 10 3.77 4.59 11.95
CA ARG A 10 3.09 3.30 12.14
C ARG A 10 2.01 3.41 13.21
N VAL A 11 2.35 3.95 14.39
CA VAL A 11 1.41 4.13 15.50
C VAL A 11 0.22 5.00 15.08
N SER A 12 0.48 6.15 14.46
CA SER A 12 -0.59 7.03 13.96
C SER A 12 -1.45 6.37 12.87
N ASN A 13 -0.85 5.56 11.99
CA ASN A 13 -1.59 4.83 10.96
C ASN A 13 -2.48 3.75 11.57
N ILE A 14 -1.99 2.99 12.55
CA ILE A 14 -2.80 2.01 13.28
C ILE A 14 -3.99 2.69 13.94
N ASP A 15 -3.77 3.81 14.64
CA ASP A 15 -4.87 4.53 15.27
C ASP A 15 -5.93 4.99 14.26
N LYS A 16 -5.49 5.58 13.14
CA LYS A 16 -6.37 6.14 12.13
C LYS A 16 -7.07 5.11 11.23
N HIS A 17 -6.38 4.04 10.86
CA HIS A 17 -6.80 3.11 9.81
C HIS A 17 -6.99 1.67 10.28
N LYS A 18 -6.59 1.35 11.52
CA LYS A 18 -6.66 0.02 12.13
C LYS A 18 -5.89 -1.05 11.34
N LEU A 19 -4.91 -0.63 10.54
CA LEU A 19 -3.99 -1.49 9.81
C LEU A 19 -2.55 -1.18 10.21
N ASP A 20 -1.77 -2.24 10.44
CA ASP A 20 -0.37 -2.15 10.85
C ASP A 20 0.55 -2.21 9.61
N PHE A 21 1.53 -1.30 9.55
CA PHE A 21 2.58 -1.35 8.52
C PHE A 21 3.36 -2.66 8.52
N ALA A 22 3.50 -3.34 9.66
CA ALA A 22 4.15 -4.65 9.71
C ALA A 22 3.43 -5.71 8.86
N ASP A 23 2.12 -5.56 8.65
CA ASP A 23 1.30 -6.52 7.91
C ASP A 23 1.39 -6.36 6.38
N VAL A 24 2.06 -5.32 5.87
CA VAL A 24 2.21 -5.12 4.42
C VAL A 24 2.96 -6.26 3.74
N ILE A 25 3.67 -7.11 4.49
CA ILE A 25 4.28 -8.33 3.94
C ILE A 25 3.24 -9.34 3.43
N TYR A 26 2.01 -9.28 3.93
CA TYR A 26 0.89 -10.15 3.52
C TYR A 26 0.02 -9.54 2.42
N PHE A 27 0.34 -8.33 1.97
CA PHE A 27 -0.32 -7.70 0.83
C PHE A 27 0.05 -8.43 -0.47
N ASP A 28 -0.92 -8.65 -1.37
CA ASP A 28 -0.67 -9.29 -2.67
C ASP A 28 0.04 -8.32 -3.62
N TRP A 29 1.35 -8.17 -3.42
CA TRP A 29 2.21 -7.31 -4.22
C TRP A 29 2.33 -7.77 -5.68
N GLU A 30 2.20 -9.07 -5.95
CA GLU A 30 2.35 -9.63 -7.29
C GLU A 30 1.20 -9.20 -8.20
N ARG A 31 -0.02 -9.12 -7.67
CA ARG A 31 -1.21 -8.68 -8.41
C ARG A 31 -1.55 -7.21 -8.19
N ALA A 32 -0.72 -6.45 -7.47
CA ALA A 32 -1.03 -5.07 -7.13
C ALA A 32 -0.99 -4.15 -8.34
N PHE A 33 -1.98 -3.25 -8.44
CA PHE A 33 -1.89 -2.08 -9.30
C PHE A 33 -0.96 -1.05 -8.65
N ILE A 34 0.15 -0.71 -9.30
CA ILE A 34 1.13 0.25 -8.78
C ILE A 34 1.20 1.46 -9.70
N ASP A 35 0.93 2.64 -9.14
CA ASP A 35 1.00 3.90 -9.87
C ASP A 35 1.88 4.93 -9.14
N ALA A 36 2.56 5.77 -9.92
CA ALA A 36 3.31 6.89 -9.39
C ALA A 36 2.34 8.00 -8.97
N THR A 37 2.60 8.61 -7.82
CA THR A 37 1.85 9.77 -7.35
C THR A 37 2.76 10.99 -7.29
N HIS A 38 2.20 12.16 -7.00
CA HIS A 38 2.99 13.37 -6.82
C HIS A 38 4.03 13.19 -5.68
N SER A 39 5.23 13.79 -5.86
CA SER A 39 6.29 13.85 -4.84
C SER A 39 7.04 12.54 -4.53
N ASN A 40 7.47 11.78 -5.54
CA ASN A 40 8.27 10.54 -5.39
C ASN A 40 7.62 9.45 -4.53
N ARG A 41 6.29 9.49 -4.40
CA ARG A 41 5.52 8.46 -3.71
C ARG A 41 4.85 7.56 -4.72
N MET A 42 4.73 6.31 -4.35
CA MET A 42 4.02 5.28 -5.10
C MET A 42 2.76 4.89 -4.33
N LYS A 43 1.73 4.53 -5.08
CA LYS A 43 0.49 3.96 -4.55
C LYS A 43 0.35 2.56 -5.09
N ALA A 44 0.30 1.58 -4.20
CA ALA A 44 -0.14 0.23 -4.51
C ALA A 44 -1.60 0.07 -4.09
N ILE A 45 -2.41 -0.53 -4.96
CA ILE A 45 -3.78 -0.97 -4.68
C ILE A 45 -3.81 -2.48 -4.94
N GLY A 46 -4.30 -3.25 -3.97
CA GLY A 46 -4.21 -4.71 -4.04
C GLY A 46 -5.00 -5.40 -2.94
N HIS A 47 -5.01 -6.72 -2.99
CA HIS A 47 -5.67 -7.54 -1.98
C HIS A 47 -4.85 -7.60 -0.68
N PHE A 48 -5.55 -7.54 0.44
CA PHE A 48 -5.00 -7.77 1.76
C PHE A 48 -6.10 -8.37 2.65
N ALA A 49 -5.82 -9.55 3.22
CA ALA A 49 -6.85 -10.39 3.84
C ALA A 49 -8.06 -10.51 2.90
N ASP A 50 -9.27 -10.30 3.42
CA ASP A 50 -10.52 -10.43 2.65
C ASP A 50 -10.96 -9.15 1.92
N ASN A 51 -10.10 -8.11 1.85
CA ASN A 51 -10.47 -6.80 1.31
C ASN A 51 -9.42 -6.23 0.34
N THR A 52 -9.74 -5.10 -0.27
CA THR A 52 -8.80 -4.29 -1.07
C THR A 52 -8.22 -3.18 -0.22
N ALA A 53 -6.89 -3.09 -0.19
CA ALA A 53 -6.16 -2.08 0.55
C ALA A 53 -5.31 -1.20 -0.38
N VAL A 54 -4.89 -0.06 0.18
CA VAL A 54 -4.01 0.92 -0.45
C VAL A 54 -2.79 1.10 0.43
N ILE A 55 -1.62 0.97 -0.17
CA ILE A 55 -0.34 1.28 0.46
C ILE A 55 0.28 2.47 -0.27
N ILE A 56 0.63 3.51 0.49
CA ILE A 56 1.47 4.60 0.01
C ILE A 56 2.89 4.33 0.50
N PHE A 57 3.86 4.33 -0.41
CA PHE A 57 5.26 4.12 -0.08
C PHE A 57 6.19 4.99 -0.92
N ALA A 58 7.46 5.10 -0.51
CA ALA A 58 8.52 5.70 -1.31
C ALA A 58 9.67 4.72 -1.45
N LYS A 59 10.36 4.72 -2.59
CA LYS A 59 11.60 3.96 -2.77
C LYS A 59 12.74 4.67 -2.03
N LEU A 60 13.56 3.91 -1.31
CA LEU A 60 14.81 4.34 -0.71
C LEU A 60 15.95 3.67 -1.48
N GLY A 61 16.34 4.30 -2.59
CA GLY A 61 17.25 3.69 -3.56
C GLY A 61 16.67 2.42 -4.17
N VAL A 62 17.52 1.40 -4.33
CA VAL A 62 17.13 0.07 -4.84
C VAL A 62 16.95 -0.97 -3.72
N GLU A 63 17.31 -0.61 -2.49
CA GLU A 63 17.44 -1.57 -1.39
C GLU A 63 16.18 -1.68 -0.54
N ALA A 64 15.38 -0.61 -0.44
CA ALA A 64 14.23 -0.58 0.47
C ALA A 64 13.05 0.26 -0.06
N ILE A 65 11.89 0.01 0.54
CA ILE A 65 10.72 0.89 0.49
C ILE A 65 10.37 1.39 1.89
N SER A 66 9.98 2.66 1.98
CA SER A 66 9.45 3.26 3.21
C SER A 66 7.94 3.35 3.13
N ILE A 67 7.23 2.72 4.07
CA ILE A 67 5.78 2.76 4.16
C ILE A 67 5.34 4.08 4.78
N ILE A 68 4.39 4.74 4.12
CA ILE A 68 3.88 6.07 4.47
C ILE A 68 2.44 5.98 4.96
N SER A 69 1.62 5.11 4.37
CA SER A 69 0.23 4.89 4.76
C SER A 69 -0.24 3.51 4.33
N PHE A 70 -1.11 2.89 5.12
CA PHE A 70 -1.75 1.62 4.83
C PHE A 70 -3.20 1.69 5.30
N ARG A 71 -4.13 1.54 4.38
CA ARG A 71 -5.56 1.73 4.64
C ARG A 71 -6.43 0.89 3.72
N GLN A 72 -7.70 0.75 4.08
CA GLN A 72 -8.70 0.23 3.16
C GLN A 72 -8.83 1.13 1.91
N ALA A 73 -8.99 0.52 0.75
CA ALA A 73 -9.28 1.22 -0.49
C ALA A 73 -10.67 1.86 -0.41
N ASN A 74 -10.83 3.06 -0.99
CA ASN A 74 -12.16 3.64 -1.17
C ASN A 74 -12.88 3.01 -2.38
N LYS A 75 -14.15 3.38 -2.62
CA LYS A 75 -14.95 2.82 -3.72
C LYS A 75 -14.27 2.98 -5.09
N LYS A 76 -13.79 4.18 -5.40
CA LYS A 76 -13.13 4.49 -6.69
C LYS A 76 -11.83 3.70 -6.86
N GLU A 77 -11.05 3.55 -5.80
CA GLU A 77 -9.82 2.74 -5.82
C GLU A 77 -10.10 1.26 -6.05
N ARG A 78 -11.18 0.72 -5.46
CA ARG A 78 -11.64 -0.65 -5.74
C ARG A 78 -12.10 -0.82 -7.19
N GLU A 79 -12.82 0.14 -7.74
CA GLU A 79 -13.24 0.11 -9.15
C GLU A 79 -12.03 0.07 -10.09
N VAL A 80 -11.06 0.96 -9.89
CA VAL A 80 -9.80 0.97 -10.65
C VAL A 80 -9.07 -0.37 -10.55
N PHE A 81 -8.95 -0.91 -9.33
CA PHE A 81 -8.27 -2.18 -9.13
C PHE A 81 -9.00 -3.35 -9.79
N ASN A 82 -10.34 -3.42 -9.68
CA ASN A 82 -11.14 -4.47 -10.32
C ASN A 82 -11.03 -4.42 -11.85
N ASP A 83 -11.02 -3.23 -12.44
CA ASP A 83 -10.82 -3.08 -13.88
C ASP A 83 -9.42 -3.51 -14.29
N TYR A 84 -8.39 -3.17 -13.51
CA TYR A 84 -7.04 -3.67 -13.72
C TYR A 84 -6.96 -5.21 -13.65
N GLN A 85 -7.57 -5.83 -12.63
CA GLN A 85 -7.57 -7.30 -12.46
C GLN A 85 -8.26 -8.05 -13.61
N ARG A 86 -9.25 -7.45 -14.29
CA ARG A 86 -9.91 -8.08 -15.44
C ARG A 86 -9.04 -8.15 -16.69
N ASN A 87 -7.97 -7.37 -16.74
CA ASN A 87 -7.09 -7.24 -17.90
C ASN A 87 -5.69 -7.85 -17.66
N LEU A 88 -5.48 -8.49 -16.51
CA LEU A 88 -4.30 -9.31 -16.19
C LEU A 88 -4.44 -10.71 -16.80
#